data_AF-A0A938C789-F1
#
_entry.id   AF-A0A938C789-F1
#
_cell.length_a   1.000
_cell.length_b   1.000
_cell.length_c   1.000
_cell.angle_alpha   90.00
_cell.angle_beta   90.00
_cell.angle_gamma   90.00
#
_symmetry.space_group_name_H-M   'P 1'
#
loop_
_entity.id
_entity.type
_entity.pdbx_description
1 polymer ?
#
loop_
_entity_poly.entity_id
_entity_poly.type
_entity_poly.pdbx_seq_one_letter_code
_entity_poly.pdbx_strand_id
1 'polypeptide(L)'
;MTLSIADAGQALLWMTTISLLIQAIEALRLQAGSALLAPWPWSIQRDDLRDSSKLVRAVFDRLYRPGIHRAHLIVHMLAALSLPWAGATLPVAAGLLVSQVLISIRWRGAFNGGSDFMTLSVLGGITVAALTAPWLGESLAWQAGLWLISIQALSSYFLSGTIKL
;
A
#
# COMPACT_ATOMS: atom_id res chain seq x y z
N MET A 1 21.71 -8.57 23.15
CA MET A 1 20.77 -9.19 22.20
C MET A 1 20.90 -8.44 20.88
N THR A 2 21.47 -9.06 19.85
CA THR A 2 21.63 -8.44 18.52
C THR A 2 20.44 -8.80 17.66
N LEU A 3 19.68 -7.82 17.16
CA LEU A 3 18.58 -8.05 16.22
C LEU A 3 19.16 -8.53 14.89
N SER A 4 18.67 -9.66 14.37
CA SER A 4 19.02 -10.11 13.04
C SER A 4 18.21 -9.38 11.96
N ILE A 5 18.66 -9.46 10.70
CA ILE A 5 17.90 -8.93 9.55
C ILE A 5 16.54 -9.64 9.43
N ALA A 6 16.46 -10.93 9.75
CA ALA A 6 15.22 -11.68 9.75
C ALA A 6 14.24 -11.15 10.81
N ASP A 7 14.73 -10.84 12.02
CA ASP A 7 13.91 -10.24 13.08
C ASP A 7 13.37 -8.87 12.65
N ALA A 8 14.20 -8.07 11.98
CA ALA A 8 13.79 -6.77 11.44
C ALA A 8 12.73 -6.92 10.33
N GLY A 9 12.90 -7.88 9.42
CA GLY A 9 11.91 -8.22 8.40
C GLY A 9 10.58 -8.63 9.02
N GLN A 10 10.61 -9.52 10.02
CA GLN A 10 9.41 -9.97 10.72
C GLN A 10 8.69 -8.82 11.46
N ALA A 11 9.44 -7.95 12.15
CA ALA A 11 8.88 -6.78 12.82
C ALA A 11 8.20 -5.85 11.80
N LEU A 12 8.83 -5.62 10.65
CA LEU A 12 8.26 -4.82 9.56
C LEU A 12 6.95 -5.42 9.05
N LEU A 13 6.86 -6.74 8.89
CA LEU A 13 5.62 -7.41 8.45
C LEU A 13 4.47 -7.19 9.44
N TRP A 14 4.74 -7.29 10.75
CA TRP A 14 3.75 -6.99 11.78
C TRP A 14 3.28 -5.53 11.74
N MET A 15 4.20 -4.58 11.68
CA MET A 15 3.88 -3.15 11.61
C MET A 15 3.09 -2.82 10.33
N THR A 16 3.49 -3.39 9.20
CA THR A 16 2.80 -3.23 7.92
C THR A 16 1.38 -3.77 8.00
N THR A 17 1.21 -4.97 8.56
CA THR A 17 -0.12 -5.59 8.74
C THR A 17 -1.05 -4.68 9.54
N ILE A 18 -0.59 -4.19 10.70
CA ILE A 18 -1.37 -3.29 11.55
C ILE A 18 -1.74 -2.01 10.78
N SER A 19 -0.78 -1.40 10.09
CA SER A 19 -1.01 -0.18 9.32
C SER A 19 -2.05 -0.38 8.21
N LEU A 20 -1.94 -1.46 7.43
CA LEU A 20 -2.88 -1.76 6.34
C LEU A 20 -4.29 -2.05 6.86
N LEU A 21 -4.40 -2.74 8.00
CA LEU A 21 -5.69 -2.99 8.64
C LEU A 21 -6.38 -1.69 9.08
N ILE A 22 -5.64 -0.79 9.73
CA ILE A 22 -6.17 0.52 10.15
C ILE A 22 -6.68 1.29 8.92
N GLN A 23 -5.88 1.40 7.87
CA GLN A 23 -6.23 2.10 6.63
C GLN A 23 -7.47 1.49 5.95
N ALA A 24 -7.53 0.16 5.85
CA ALA A 24 -8.65 -0.52 5.22
C ALA A 24 -9.96 -0.40 6.03
N ILE A 25 -9.88 -0.48 7.36
CA ILE A 25 -11.03 -0.25 8.25
C ILE A 25 -11.53 1.19 8.13
N GLU A 26 -10.63 2.17 8.09
CA GLU A 26 -10.98 3.57 7.88
C GLU A 26 -11.68 3.77 6.53
N ALA A 27 -11.14 3.22 5.45
CA ALA A 27 -11.76 3.27 4.12
C ALA A 27 -13.15 2.62 4.09
N LEU A 28 -13.35 1.50 4.81
CA LEU A 28 -14.66 0.85 4.96
C LEU A 28 -15.64 1.72 5.75
N ARG A 29 -15.20 2.38 6.83
CA ARG A 29 -16.04 3.27 7.63
C ARG A 29 -16.47 4.50 6.83
N LEU A 30 -15.57 5.09 6.05
CA LEU A 30 -15.88 6.24 5.22
C LEU A 30 -16.85 5.89 4.08
N GLN A 31 -16.84 4.65 3.57
CA GLN A 31 -17.88 4.16 2.64
C GLN A 31 -19.25 3.93 3.29
N ALA A 32 -19.28 3.58 4.57
CA ALA A 32 -20.52 3.34 5.31
C ALA A 32 -21.22 4.64 5.77
N GLY A 33 -20.52 5.78 5.72
CA GLY A 33 -21.10 7.09 6.02
C GLY A 33 -22.20 7.50 5.05
N SER A 34 -23.11 8.36 5.50
CA SER A 34 -24.18 8.93 4.66
C SER A 34 -23.61 9.56 3.38
N ALA A 35 -24.31 9.41 2.25
CA ALA A 35 -23.91 9.95 0.94
C ALA A 35 -23.65 11.48 0.94
N LEU A 36 -24.23 12.21 1.90
CA LEU A 36 -24.00 13.65 2.11
C LEU A 36 -22.64 13.97 2.76
N LEU A 37 -22.01 12.98 3.40
CA LEU A 37 -20.72 13.08 4.08
C LEU A 37 -19.65 12.18 3.44
N ALA A 38 -20.01 11.35 2.47
CA ALA A 38 -19.08 10.46 1.78
C ALA A 38 -18.10 11.31 0.97
N PRO A 39 -16.84 11.42 1.39
CA PRO A 39 -15.87 12.20 0.64
C PRO A 39 -15.60 11.50 -0.71
N TRP A 40 -15.51 12.29 -1.78
CA TRP A 40 -15.08 11.85 -3.11
C TRP A 40 -15.93 10.72 -3.72
N PRO A 41 -17.20 10.95 -4.10
CA PRO A 41 -17.98 9.95 -4.82
C PRO A 41 -17.34 9.63 -6.19
N TRP A 42 -17.37 8.36 -6.60
CA TRP A 42 -16.76 7.92 -7.87
C TRP A 42 -17.33 8.63 -9.09
N SER A 43 -18.60 9.04 -9.04
CA SER A 43 -19.25 9.84 -10.10
C SER A 43 -18.52 11.15 -10.39
N ILE A 44 -17.88 11.75 -9.39
CA ILE A 44 -17.07 12.97 -9.54
C ILE A 44 -15.62 12.59 -9.89
N GLN A 45 -15.06 11.59 -9.21
CA GLN A 45 -13.64 11.24 -9.37
C GLN A 45 -13.29 10.67 -10.75
N ARG A 46 -14.23 9.99 -11.41
CA ARG A 46 -14.01 9.41 -12.75
C ARG A 46 -13.68 10.45 -13.84
N ASP A 47 -13.93 11.74 -13.58
CA ASP A 47 -13.55 12.83 -14.47
C ASP A 47 -12.03 13.05 -14.52
N ASP A 48 -11.28 12.58 -13.52
CA ASP A 48 -9.81 12.57 -13.56
C ASP A 48 -9.27 11.64 -14.64
N LEU A 49 -10.06 10.63 -15.02
CA LEU A 49 -9.73 9.69 -16.08
C LEU A 49 -10.30 10.11 -17.44
N ARG A 50 -10.76 11.35 -17.61
CA ARG A 50 -11.43 11.80 -18.85
C ARG A 50 -10.60 11.59 -20.11
N ASP A 51 -9.29 11.82 -20.00
CA ASP A 51 -8.33 11.77 -21.10
C ASP A 51 -7.72 10.35 -21.25
N SER A 52 -8.07 9.43 -20.35
CA SER A 52 -7.63 8.03 -20.40
C SER A 52 -8.39 7.21 -21.44
N SER A 53 -7.80 6.10 -21.88
CA SER A 53 -8.44 5.19 -22.83
C SER A 53 -9.77 4.62 -22.29
N LYS A 54 -10.69 4.28 -23.20
CA LYS A 54 -12.00 3.69 -22.84
C LYS A 54 -11.86 2.43 -21.98
N LEU A 55 -10.84 1.62 -22.25
CA LEU A 55 -10.55 0.41 -21.48
C LEU A 55 -10.17 0.75 -20.04
N VAL A 56 -9.26 1.70 -19.84
CA VAL A 56 -8.82 2.13 -18.51
C VAL A 56 -10.01 2.66 -17.70
N ARG A 57 -10.83 3.52 -18.31
CA ARG A 57 -12.05 4.05 -17.66
C ARG A 57 -13.03 2.94 -17.28
N ALA A 58 -13.27 1.98 -18.17
CA ALA A 58 -14.18 0.86 -17.91
C ALA A 58 -13.69 -0.05 -16.77
N VAL A 59 -12.38 -0.29 -16.68
CA VAL A 59 -11.77 -1.05 -15.57
C VAL A 59 -12.02 -0.34 -14.24
N PHE A 60 -11.70 0.95 -14.14
CA PHE A 60 -11.90 1.70 -12.90
C PHE A 60 -13.38 1.88 -12.55
N ASP A 61 -14.26 2.09 -13.53
CA ASP A 61 -15.72 2.13 -13.34
C ASP A 61 -16.28 0.82 -12.78
N ARG A 62 -15.66 -0.32 -13.13
CA ARG A 62 -16.02 -1.62 -12.55
C ARG A 62 -15.44 -1.77 -11.15
N LEU A 63 -14.15 -1.48 -10.98
CA LEU A 63 -13.42 -1.66 -9.74
C LEU A 63 -14.02 -0.83 -8.59
N TYR A 64 -14.44 0.40 -8.87
CA TYR A 64 -14.96 1.32 -7.85
C TYR A 64 -16.47 1.32 -7.68
N ARG A 65 -17.15 0.30 -8.20
CA ARG A 65 -18.53 0.02 -7.76
C ARG A 65 -18.49 -0.32 -6.26
N PRO A 66 -19.43 0.18 -5.43
CA PRO A 66 -19.37 0.03 -3.98
C PRO A 66 -19.14 -1.41 -3.50
N GLY A 67 -19.87 -2.38 -4.05
CA GLY A 67 -19.71 -3.79 -3.67
C GLY A 67 -18.35 -4.39 -4.05
N ILE A 68 -17.81 -4.01 -5.21
CA ILE A 68 -16.51 -4.51 -5.69
C ILE A 68 -15.38 -3.88 -4.91
N HIS A 69 -15.44 -2.57 -4.66
CA HIS A 69 -14.44 -1.90 -3.86
C HIS A 69 -14.44 -2.37 -2.40
N ARG A 70 -15.61 -2.63 -1.81
CA ARG A 70 -15.71 -3.27 -0.49
C ARG A 70 -15.08 -4.66 -0.48
N ALA A 71 -15.36 -5.48 -1.48
CA ALA A 71 -14.75 -6.80 -1.61
C ALA A 71 -13.21 -6.70 -1.76
N HIS A 72 -12.73 -5.74 -2.55
CA HIS A 72 -11.31 -5.43 -2.69
C HIS A 72 -10.65 -5.07 -1.35
N LEU A 73 -11.27 -4.21 -0.54
CA LEU A 73 -10.76 -3.88 0.81
C LEU A 73 -10.73 -5.11 1.74
N ILE A 74 -11.73 -5.99 1.67
CA ILE A 74 -11.74 -7.24 2.45
C ILE A 74 -10.59 -8.15 2.02
N VAL A 75 -10.42 -8.36 0.71
CA VAL A 75 -9.30 -9.15 0.17
C VAL A 75 -7.96 -8.54 0.57
N HIS A 76 -7.83 -7.21 0.53
CA HIS A 76 -6.63 -6.50 0.97
C HIS A 76 -6.32 -6.78 2.45
N MET A 77 -7.31 -6.69 3.34
CA MET A 77 -7.12 -7.01 4.75
C MET A 77 -6.72 -8.46 4.99
N LEU A 78 -7.34 -9.42 4.28
CA LEU A 78 -6.98 -10.84 4.39
C LEU A 78 -5.55 -11.11 3.91
N ALA A 79 -5.14 -10.48 2.81
CA ALA A 79 -3.77 -10.56 2.32
C ALA A 79 -2.79 -9.93 3.32
N ALA A 80 -3.12 -8.77 3.92
CA ALA A 80 -2.29 -8.13 4.93
C ALA A 80 -2.14 -9.03 6.17
N LEU A 81 -3.24 -9.61 6.66
CA LEU A 81 -3.24 -10.55 7.78
C LEU A 81 -2.37 -11.78 7.52
N SER A 82 -2.17 -12.18 6.27
CA SER A 82 -1.31 -13.32 5.94
C SER A 82 0.18 -13.02 6.10
N LEU A 83 0.61 -11.75 6.00
CA LEU A 83 2.03 -11.37 5.97
C LEU A 83 2.83 -11.92 7.16
N PRO A 84 2.42 -11.76 8.44
CA PRO A 84 3.27 -12.14 9.56
C PRO A 84 3.39 -13.65 9.74
N TRP A 85 2.46 -14.42 9.16
CA TRP A 85 2.35 -15.87 9.38
C TRP A 85 2.84 -16.68 8.19
N ALA A 86 2.45 -16.28 6.98
CA ALA A 86 2.84 -16.94 5.73
C ALA A 86 4.13 -16.36 5.13
N GLY A 87 4.62 -15.25 5.69
CA GLY A 87 5.74 -14.50 5.14
C GLY A 87 5.38 -13.69 3.90
N ALA A 88 6.34 -12.90 3.42
CA ALA A 88 6.18 -12.07 2.23
C ALA A 88 6.43 -12.89 0.95
N THR A 89 5.49 -13.76 0.58
CA THR A 89 5.55 -14.37 -0.76
C THR A 89 5.35 -13.32 -1.84
N LEU A 90 5.97 -13.50 -3.01
CA LEU A 90 5.87 -12.53 -4.11
C LEU A 90 4.41 -12.21 -4.51
N PRO A 91 3.49 -13.18 -4.66
CA PRO A 91 2.10 -12.88 -4.99
C PRO A 91 1.39 -12.03 -3.94
N VAL A 92 1.63 -12.29 -2.65
CA VAL A 92 1.03 -11.52 -1.56
C VAL A 92 1.62 -10.11 -1.52
N ALA A 93 2.93 -9.98 -1.56
CA ALA A 93 3.61 -8.69 -1.51
C ALA A 93 3.24 -7.79 -2.71
N ALA A 94 3.35 -8.32 -3.93
CA ALA A 94 2.99 -7.60 -5.14
C ALA A 94 1.48 -7.31 -5.22
N GLY A 95 0.64 -8.26 -4.81
CA GLY A 95 -0.80 -8.09 -4.74
C GLY A 95 -1.21 -6.99 -3.77
N LEU A 96 -0.60 -6.93 -2.59
CA LEU A 96 -0.79 -5.85 -1.63
C LEU A 96 -0.32 -4.49 -2.16
N LEU A 97 0.84 -4.45 -2.83
CA LEU A 97 1.35 -3.23 -3.46
C LEU A 97 0.38 -2.68 -4.51
N VAL A 98 -0.05 -3.52 -5.46
CA VAL A 98 -1.03 -3.13 -6.49
C VAL A 98 -2.36 -2.73 -5.84
N SER A 99 -2.83 -3.52 -4.88
CA SER A 99 -4.04 -3.21 -4.13
C SER A 99 -3.97 -1.86 -3.44
N GLN A 100 -2.84 -1.52 -2.82
CA GLN A 100 -2.66 -0.24 -2.15
C GLN A 100 -2.69 0.90 -3.16
N VAL A 101 -2.05 0.77 -4.33
CA VAL A 101 -2.14 1.76 -5.41
C VAL A 101 -3.60 2.00 -5.82
N LEU A 102 -4.40 0.94 -5.94
CA LEU A 102 -5.82 1.05 -6.29
C LEU A 102 -6.64 1.74 -5.19
N ILE A 103 -6.32 1.51 -3.92
CA ILE A 103 -6.92 2.24 -2.78
C ILE A 103 -6.51 3.71 -2.85
N SER A 104 -5.22 3.98 -3.09
CA SER A 104 -4.67 5.33 -3.21
C SER A 104 -5.37 6.16 -4.29
N ILE A 105 -5.58 5.57 -5.47
CA ILE A 105 -6.29 6.23 -6.57
C ILE A 105 -7.71 6.60 -6.15
N ARG A 106 -8.39 5.80 -5.32
CA ARG A 106 -9.78 6.04 -4.90
C ARG A 106 -9.95 7.20 -3.93
N TRP A 107 -8.92 7.60 -3.19
CA TRP A 107 -9.03 8.59 -2.12
C TRP A 107 -8.16 9.83 -2.42
N ARG A 108 -8.74 10.83 -3.11
CA ARG A 108 -8.06 12.13 -3.35
C ARG A 108 -7.73 12.77 -2.00
N GLY A 109 -6.46 13.11 -1.77
CA GLY A 109 -6.06 13.87 -0.58
C GLY A 109 -5.52 13.04 0.59
N ALA A 110 -5.47 11.72 0.51
CA ALA A 110 -4.52 10.96 1.33
C ALA A 110 -3.07 11.07 0.80
N PHE A 111 -2.77 12.03 -0.09
CA PHE A 111 -1.53 12.12 -0.88
C PHE A 111 -1.15 13.58 -1.19
N ASN A 112 -1.01 14.44 -0.19
CA ASN A 112 -0.58 15.83 -0.40
C ASN A 112 0.79 16.16 0.24
N GLY A 113 1.59 15.14 0.57
CA GLY A 113 2.99 15.27 0.98
C GLY A 113 3.80 14.00 0.76
N GLY A 114 5.14 14.12 0.70
CA GLY A 114 6.06 12.99 0.45
C GLY A 114 5.95 11.84 1.45
N SER A 115 5.43 12.10 2.65
CA SER A 115 5.18 11.12 3.70
C SER A 115 4.02 10.17 3.41
N ASP A 116 3.07 10.60 2.61
CA ASP A 116 1.78 9.92 2.51
C ASP A 116 1.84 8.63 1.68
N PHE A 117 3.01 8.36 1.06
CA PHE A 117 3.29 7.17 0.26
C PHE A 117 4.12 6.12 0.99
N MET A 118 4.39 6.25 2.30
CA MET A 118 5.23 5.26 3.00
C MET A 118 4.71 3.84 2.94
N THR A 119 3.40 3.65 2.91
CA THR A 119 2.83 2.32 2.72
C THR A 119 3.25 1.72 1.37
N LEU A 120 3.33 2.52 0.30
CA LEU A 120 3.85 2.05 -0.99
C LEU A 120 5.36 1.79 -0.94
N SER A 121 6.13 2.65 -0.28
CA SER A 121 7.59 2.43 -0.11
C SER A 121 7.89 1.15 0.66
N VAL A 122 7.17 0.90 1.75
CA VAL A 122 7.30 -0.32 2.56
C VAL A 122 6.86 -1.55 1.78
N LEU A 123 5.69 -1.52 1.13
CA LEU A 123 5.23 -2.63 0.29
C LEU A 123 6.17 -2.86 -0.92
N GLY A 124 6.78 -1.81 -1.45
CA GLY A 124 7.82 -1.89 -2.47
C GLY A 124 9.06 -2.62 -1.96
N GLY A 125 9.57 -2.26 -0.79
CA GLY A 125 10.68 -2.95 -0.13
C GLY A 125 10.38 -4.42 0.17
N ILE A 126 9.19 -4.72 0.69
CA ILE A 126 8.72 -6.10 0.92
C ILE A 126 8.64 -6.86 -0.40
N THR A 127 8.13 -6.24 -1.47
CA THR A 127 8.06 -6.85 -2.79
C THR A 127 9.44 -7.12 -3.37
N VAL A 128 10.41 -6.21 -3.18
CA VAL A 128 11.81 -6.42 -3.59
C VAL A 128 12.45 -7.58 -2.83
N ALA A 129 12.22 -7.67 -1.52
CA ALA A 129 12.70 -8.80 -0.72
C ALA A 129 12.09 -10.12 -1.21
N ALA A 130 10.77 -10.16 -1.41
CA ALA A 130 10.06 -11.34 -1.93
C ALA A 130 10.51 -11.73 -3.34
N LEU A 131 10.73 -10.74 -4.21
CA LEU A 131 11.18 -10.93 -5.57
C LEU A 131 12.58 -11.52 -5.57
N THR A 132 13.52 -10.94 -4.80
CA THR A 132 14.94 -11.28 -4.88
C THR A 132 15.38 -12.50 -4.05
N ALA A 133 14.56 -12.94 -3.08
CA ALA A 133 14.85 -14.08 -2.21
C ALA A 133 15.28 -15.36 -2.93
N PRO A 134 14.67 -15.78 -4.06
CA PRO A 134 15.07 -17.00 -4.77
C PRO A 134 16.50 -16.96 -5.34
N TRP A 135 17.06 -15.78 -5.57
CA TRP A 135 18.40 -15.62 -6.18
C TRP A 135 19.47 -15.18 -5.19
N LEU A 136 19.10 -14.42 -4.15
CA LEU A 136 20.04 -13.83 -3.19
C LEU A 136 20.06 -14.52 -1.82
N GLY A 137 19.10 -15.41 -1.56
CA GLY A 137 18.84 -15.94 -0.22
C GLY A 137 18.12 -14.92 0.67
N GLU A 138 17.49 -15.41 1.74
CA GLU A 138 16.57 -14.60 2.56
C GLU A 138 17.23 -13.38 3.19
N SER A 139 18.44 -13.53 3.74
CA SER A 139 19.12 -12.44 4.47
C SER A 139 19.44 -11.25 3.55
N LEU A 140 20.07 -11.51 2.41
CA LEU A 140 20.45 -10.46 1.46
C LEU A 140 19.22 -9.85 0.76
N ALA A 141 18.19 -10.64 0.51
CA ALA A 141 16.93 -10.14 -0.06
C ALA A 141 16.21 -9.18 0.90
N TRP A 142 16.10 -9.54 2.19
CA TRP A 142 15.58 -8.63 3.20
C TRP A 142 16.43 -7.38 3.36
N GLN A 143 17.76 -7.52 3.30
CA GLN A 143 18.67 -6.38 3.31
C GLN A 143 18.40 -5.41 2.15
N ALA A 144 18.24 -5.93 0.92
CA ALA A 144 17.91 -5.12 -0.25
C ALA A 144 16.56 -4.40 -0.10
N GLY A 145 15.52 -5.10 0.39
CA GLY A 145 14.22 -4.50 0.66
C GLY A 145 14.27 -3.40 1.72
N LEU A 146 14.99 -3.63 2.82
CA LEU A 146 15.17 -2.66 3.89
C LEU A 146 15.99 -1.44 3.43
N TRP A 147 17.03 -1.63 2.62
CA TRP A 147 17.79 -0.52 2.03
C TRP A 147 16.91 0.37 1.16
N LEU A 148 16.05 -0.22 0.32
CA LEU A 148 15.10 0.55 -0.46
C LEU A 148 14.21 1.42 0.45
N ILE A 149 13.66 0.83 1.52
CA ILE A 149 12.83 1.56 2.49
C ILE A 149 13.62 2.68 3.16
N SER A 150 14.86 2.41 3.60
CA SER A 150 15.72 3.40 4.24
C SER A 150 16.03 4.58 3.32
N ILE A 151 16.39 4.31 2.06
CA ILE A 151 16.65 5.36 1.06
C ILE A 151 15.40 6.22 0.87
N GLN A 152 14.24 5.59 0.65
CA GLN A 152 12.98 6.30 0.45
C GLN A 152 12.58 7.13 1.67
N ALA A 153 12.75 6.59 2.88
CA ALA A 153 12.45 7.28 4.13
C ALA A 153 13.38 8.49 4.33
N LEU A 154 14.68 8.34 4.15
CA LEU A 154 15.66 9.42 4.30
C LEU A 154 15.44 10.54 3.28
N SER A 155 15.24 10.20 2.00
CA SER A 155 15.02 11.19 0.96
C SER A 155 13.68 11.92 1.12
N SER A 156 12.61 11.18 1.43
CA SER A 156 11.25 11.75 1.45
C SER A 156 10.91 12.48 2.75
N TYR A 157 11.38 11.99 3.90
CA TYR A 157 11.04 12.59 5.20
C TYR A 157 12.12 13.51 5.72
N PHE A 158 13.36 13.04 5.70
CA PHE A 158 14.43 13.78 6.31
C PHE A 158 14.85 14.92 5.40
N LEU A 159 15.29 14.63 4.17
CA LEU A 159 15.81 15.67 3.28
C LEU A 159 14.72 16.64 2.81
N SER A 160 13.58 16.15 2.32
CA SER A 160 12.47 17.03 1.93
C SER A 160 11.89 17.80 3.12
N GLY A 161 11.85 17.18 4.31
CA GLY A 161 11.45 17.86 5.54
C GLY A 161 12.39 19.00 5.90
N THR A 162 13.71 18.78 5.85
CA THR A 162 14.72 19.81 6.17
C THR A 162 14.72 20.98 5.20
N ILE A 163 14.43 20.78 3.91
CA ILE A 163 14.37 21.87 2.92
C ILE A 163 13.13 22.77 3.14
N LYS A 164 12.09 22.23 3.78
CA LYS A 164 10.84 22.95 4.06
C LYS A 164 10.88 23.77 5.35
N LEU A 165 11.88 23.53 6.20
CA LEU A 165 12.14 24.29 7.43
C LEU A 165 13.07 25.47 7.14
#